data_AF-A0A7X8ZMK2-F1
#
_entry.id   AF-A0A7X8ZMK2-F1
#
_cell.length_a   1.000
_cell.length_b   1.000
_cell.length_c   1.000
_cell.angle_alpha   90.00
_cell.angle_beta   90.00
_cell.angle_gamma   90.00
#
_symmetry.space_group_name_H-M   'P 1'
#
loop_
_entity.id
_entity.type
_entity.pdbx_description
1 polymer ?
#
loop_
_entity_poly.entity_id
_entity_poly.type
_entity_poly.pdbx_seq_one_letter_code
_entity_poly.pdbx_strand_id
1 'polypeptide(L)'
;QAEAMKNTKKVILEVSEDFHKLTGRKYGLFEEYKTEDADACIVVLNSTAGTAKYVVDQMRKEGKKVGVIKPRVFRPFPVDEIASALAKFKAVAVMDKADSFNAAGGPLFTDVTSAMFAKGVFEPKVVNYIYGLGGRDVKADDIEFIYNKLIDIADSGKVDSVYNYIGVRE
;
A
#
# COMPACT_ATOMS: atom_id res chain seq x y z
N GLN A 1 28.00 5.41 -1.07
CA GLN A 1 26.73 5.06 -0.39
C GLN A 1 25.54 5.15 -1.34
N ALA A 2 25.30 6.27 -2.04
CA ALA A 2 24.15 6.41 -2.95
C ALA A 2 24.14 5.37 -4.11
N GLU A 3 25.31 5.10 -4.71
CA GLU A 3 25.44 4.09 -5.78
C GLU A 3 25.15 2.68 -5.26
N ALA A 4 25.61 2.34 -4.05
CA ALA A 4 25.29 1.08 -3.41
C ALA A 4 23.77 0.91 -3.24
N MET A 5 23.06 1.97 -2.83
CA MET A 5 21.59 1.94 -2.72
C MET A 5 20.89 1.72 -4.05
N LYS A 6 21.43 2.22 -5.18
CA LYS A 6 20.88 1.92 -6.51
C LYS A 6 21.02 0.43 -6.84
N ASN A 7 22.14 -0.18 -6.48
CA ASN A 7 22.42 -1.59 -6.74
C ASN A 7 21.69 -2.54 -5.77
N THR A 8 21.29 -2.08 -4.59
CA THR A 8 20.64 -2.91 -3.56
C THR A 8 19.39 -3.63 -4.08
N LYS A 9 18.57 -3.01 -4.93
CA LYS A 9 17.36 -3.66 -5.48
C LYS A 9 17.70 -4.95 -6.24
N LYS A 10 18.75 -4.93 -7.06
CA LYS A 10 19.22 -6.10 -7.82
C LYS A 10 19.64 -7.23 -6.87
N VAL A 11 20.45 -6.90 -5.86
CA VAL A 11 20.93 -7.88 -4.87
C VAL A 11 19.76 -8.48 -4.07
N ILE A 12 18.75 -7.68 -3.70
CA ILE A 12 17.54 -8.18 -3.03
C ILE A 12 16.82 -9.24 -3.87
N LEU A 13 16.70 -9.01 -5.18
CA LEU A 13 16.04 -9.94 -6.09
C LEU A 13 16.85 -11.23 -6.28
N GLU A 14 18.17 -11.12 -6.41
CA GLU A 14 19.09 -12.27 -6.49
C GLU A 14 18.97 -13.15 -5.23
N VAL A 15 19.06 -12.55 -4.04
CA VAL A 15 18.92 -13.27 -2.77
C VAL A 15 17.52 -13.85 -2.58
N SER A 16 16.48 -13.15 -3.05
CA SER A 16 15.11 -13.67 -2.99
C SER A 16 14.93 -14.91 -3.88
N GLU A 17 15.61 -14.97 -5.01
CA GLU A 17 15.62 -16.13 -5.89
C GLU A 17 16.39 -17.30 -5.27
N ASP A 18 17.54 -17.06 -4.66
CA ASP A 18 18.27 -18.11 -3.95
C ASP A 18 17.49 -18.64 -2.74
N PHE A 19 16.80 -17.76 -2.01
CA PHE A 19 15.88 -18.15 -0.94
C PHE A 19 14.69 -18.98 -1.45
N HIS A 20 14.19 -18.68 -2.64
CA HIS A 20 13.13 -19.44 -3.29
C HIS A 20 13.61 -20.86 -3.63
N LYS A 21 14.79 -21.01 -4.24
CA LYS A 21 15.39 -22.33 -4.53
C LYS A 21 15.57 -23.18 -3.27
N LEU A 22 15.96 -22.55 -2.16
CA LEU A 22 16.21 -23.25 -0.89
C LEU A 22 14.93 -23.62 -0.13
N THR A 23 13.87 -22.83 -0.23
CA THR A 23 12.72 -22.93 0.70
C THR A 23 11.36 -23.10 0.01
N GLY A 24 11.30 -22.93 -1.31
CA GLY A 24 10.05 -22.87 -2.09
C GLY A 24 9.29 -21.54 -1.93
N ARG A 25 9.68 -20.65 -1.03
CA ARG A 25 8.99 -19.37 -0.78
C ARG A 25 9.56 -18.27 -1.67
N LYS A 26 8.73 -17.69 -2.53
CA LYS A 26 9.12 -16.61 -3.44
C LYS A 26 8.83 -15.25 -2.82
N TYR A 27 9.79 -14.34 -2.92
CA TYR A 27 9.66 -12.95 -2.49
C TYR A 27 10.19 -11.99 -3.55
N GLY A 28 9.74 -10.73 -3.48
CA GLY A 28 10.19 -9.65 -4.34
C GLY A 28 10.25 -8.33 -3.56
N LEU A 29 10.34 -7.21 -4.27
CA LEU A 29 10.41 -5.86 -3.68
C LEU A 29 9.09 -5.47 -2.97
N PHE A 30 7.98 -6.02 -3.43
CA PHE A 30 6.65 -5.91 -2.87
C PHE A 30 5.84 -7.15 -3.26
N GLU A 31 4.66 -7.28 -2.69
CA GLU A 31 3.68 -8.33 -2.99
C GLU A 31 2.38 -7.68 -3.46
N GLU A 32 1.79 -8.24 -4.51
CA GLU A 32 0.42 -7.93 -4.94
C GLU A 32 -0.51 -9.05 -4.49
N TYR A 33 -1.72 -8.69 -4.08
CA TYR A 33 -2.77 -9.64 -3.72
C TYR A 33 -4.11 -9.21 -4.33
N LYS A 34 -4.63 -10.02 -5.25
CA LYS A 34 -5.90 -9.80 -5.97
C LYS A 34 -5.99 -8.41 -6.61
N THR A 35 -4.98 -8.06 -7.42
CA THR A 35 -4.83 -6.73 -8.01
C THR A 35 -5.10 -6.71 -9.52
N GLU A 36 -5.36 -7.84 -10.16
CA GLU A 36 -5.44 -8.00 -11.60
C GLU A 36 -6.62 -7.23 -12.21
N ASP A 37 -7.76 -7.24 -11.51
CA ASP A 37 -9.02 -6.60 -11.91
C ASP A 37 -9.54 -5.60 -10.86
N ALA A 38 -8.72 -5.25 -9.87
CA ALA A 38 -9.10 -4.37 -8.77
C ALA A 38 -9.23 -2.90 -9.23
N ASP A 39 -10.33 -2.24 -8.85
CA ASP A 39 -10.53 -0.81 -9.03
C ASP A 39 -9.90 -0.01 -7.87
N ALA A 40 -9.85 -0.60 -6.67
CA ALA A 40 -9.34 0.04 -5.45
C ALA A 40 -8.27 -0.81 -4.76
N CYS A 41 -7.26 -0.16 -4.17
CA CYS A 41 -6.13 -0.84 -3.52
C CYS A 41 -5.74 -0.21 -2.18
N ILE A 42 -5.36 -1.04 -1.22
CA ILE A 42 -4.63 -0.61 -0.02
C ILE A 42 -3.15 -0.89 -0.19
N VAL A 43 -2.30 0.10 0.10
CA VAL A 43 -0.85 -0.06 0.28
C VAL A 43 -0.55 -0.09 1.76
N VAL A 44 0.00 -1.20 2.27
CA VAL A 44 0.27 -1.36 3.70
C VAL A 44 1.46 -2.27 4.00
N LEU A 45 2.21 -1.94 5.05
CA LEU A 45 3.37 -2.72 5.49
C LEU A 45 3.03 -3.81 6.52
N ASN A 46 3.92 -4.80 6.61
CA ASN A 46 4.03 -5.73 7.74
C ASN A 46 2.76 -6.54 8.07
N SER A 47 2.39 -6.61 9.36
CA SER A 47 1.36 -7.50 9.88
C SER A 47 -0.06 -7.10 9.46
N THR A 48 -0.33 -5.80 9.34
CA THR A 48 -1.64 -5.27 8.91
C THR A 48 -2.01 -5.75 7.51
N ALA A 49 -1.02 -6.03 6.65
CA ALA A 49 -1.27 -6.64 5.35
C ALA A 49 -1.98 -8.01 5.44
N GLY A 50 -1.78 -8.77 6.53
CA GLY A 50 -2.49 -10.03 6.75
C GLY A 50 -3.99 -9.79 6.95
N THR A 51 -4.35 -8.84 7.82
CA THR A 51 -5.75 -8.44 8.04
C THR A 51 -6.36 -7.84 6.78
N ALA A 52 -5.62 -7.04 6.02
CA ALA A 52 -6.11 -6.47 4.77
C ALA A 52 -6.42 -7.53 3.72
N LYS A 53 -5.57 -8.56 3.57
CA LYS A 53 -5.85 -9.70 2.68
C LYS A 53 -7.10 -10.47 3.09
N TYR A 54 -7.29 -10.69 4.40
CA TYR A 54 -8.50 -11.32 4.91
C TYR A 54 -9.76 -10.52 4.55
N VAL A 55 -9.73 -9.20 4.73
CA VAL A 55 -10.86 -8.31 4.36
C VAL A 55 -11.10 -8.34 2.84
N VAL A 56 -10.03 -8.24 2.03
CA VAL A 56 -10.13 -8.40 0.57
C VAL A 56 -10.80 -9.72 0.20
N ASP A 57 -10.47 -10.82 0.86
CA ASP A 57 -11.10 -12.12 0.58
C ASP A 57 -12.60 -12.12 0.87
N GLN A 58 -13.06 -11.45 1.93
CA GLN A 58 -14.50 -11.34 2.21
C GLN A 58 -15.18 -10.44 1.17
N MET A 59 -14.67 -9.24 0.95
CA MET A 59 -15.26 -8.29 0.01
C MET A 59 -15.26 -8.82 -1.44
N ARG A 60 -14.26 -9.62 -1.82
CA ARG A 60 -14.21 -10.29 -3.13
C ARG A 60 -15.32 -11.33 -3.31
N LYS A 61 -15.74 -12.02 -2.24
CA LYS A 61 -16.90 -12.94 -2.29
C LYS A 61 -18.21 -12.18 -2.54
N GLU A 62 -18.25 -10.91 -2.15
CA GLU A 62 -19.37 -9.99 -2.41
C GLU A 62 -19.26 -9.28 -3.77
N GLY A 63 -18.28 -9.65 -4.60
CA GLY A 63 -18.08 -9.09 -5.93
C GLY A 63 -17.36 -7.75 -5.97
N LYS A 64 -16.79 -7.29 -4.86
CA LYS A 64 -16.02 -6.02 -4.82
C LYS A 64 -14.63 -6.21 -5.43
N LYS A 65 -14.23 -5.28 -6.29
CA LYS A 65 -12.94 -5.29 -7.00
C LYS A 65 -11.85 -4.58 -6.22
N VAL A 66 -11.37 -5.22 -5.15
CA VAL A 66 -10.38 -4.65 -4.23
C VAL A 66 -9.10 -5.50 -4.13
N GLY A 67 -7.96 -4.85 -3.94
CA GLY A 67 -6.65 -5.51 -3.82
C GLY A 67 -5.75 -4.93 -2.72
N VAL A 68 -4.60 -5.58 -2.51
CA VAL A 68 -3.54 -5.12 -1.59
C VAL A 68 -2.20 -5.08 -2.33
N ILE A 69 -1.45 -4.01 -2.08
CA ILE A 69 -0.01 -3.95 -2.32
C ILE A 69 0.71 -3.92 -0.97
N LYS A 70 1.62 -4.86 -0.76
CA LYS A 70 2.45 -4.94 0.45
C LYS A 70 3.91 -4.71 0.08
N PRO A 71 4.46 -3.51 0.26
CA PRO A 71 5.89 -3.31 0.12
C PRO A 71 6.66 -4.21 1.08
N ARG A 72 7.75 -4.79 0.58
CA ARG A 72 8.68 -5.64 1.36
C ARG A 72 9.99 -4.90 1.64
N VAL A 73 10.34 -3.97 0.76
CA VAL A 73 11.53 -3.13 0.86
C VAL A 73 11.07 -1.69 1.09
N PHE A 74 11.37 -1.15 2.27
CA PHE A 74 11.11 0.26 2.56
C PHE A 74 12.24 1.16 2.05
N ARG A 75 13.51 0.73 2.16
CA ARG A 75 14.68 1.45 1.64
C ARG A 75 15.67 0.49 0.96
N PRO A 76 16.21 0.82 -0.23
CA PRO A 76 15.74 1.90 -1.11
C PRO A 76 14.28 1.66 -1.53
N PHE A 77 13.47 2.72 -1.57
CA PHE A 77 12.07 2.55 -1.95
C PHE A 77 11.97 2.09 -3.42
N PRO A 78 11.14 1.09 -3.75
CA PRO A 78 10.95 0.59 -5.11
C PRO A 78 10.11 1.55 -5.98
N VAL A 79 10.68 2.72 -6.30
CA VAL A 79 10.01 3.83 -7.00
C VAL A 79 9.35 3.39 -8.31
N ASP A 80 10.13 2.84 -9.25
CA ASP A 80 9.63 2.44 -10.57
C ASP A 80 8.54 1.38 -10.46
N GLU A 81 8.76 0.40 -9.57
CA GLU A 81 7.94 -0.79 -9.49
C GLU A 81 6.61 -0.50 -8.77
N ILE A 82 6.63 0.28 -7.68
CA ILE A 82 5.41 0.68 -6.98
C ILE A 82 4.57 1.63 -7.83
N ALA A 83 5.18 2.63 -8.48
CA ALA A 83 4.42 3.54 -9.33
C ALA A 83 3.73 2.80 -10.48
N SER A 84 4.45 1.90 -11.16
CA SER A 84 3.90 1.06 -12.23
C SER A 84 2.77 0.16 -11.73
N ALA A 85 2.94 -0.47 -10.57
CA ALA A 85 1.91 -1.34 -9.99
C ALA A 85 0.64 -0.56 -9.60
N LEU A 86 0.78 0.70 -9.19
CA LEU A 86 -0.34 1.54 -8.77
C LEU A 86 -1.13 2.19 -9.91
N ALA A 87 -0.53 2.30 -11.10
CA ALA A 87 -1.13 3.02 -12.24
C ALA A 87 -2.47 2.44 -12.73
N LYS A 88 -2.79 1.19 -12.39
CA LYS A 88 -4.02 0.50 -12.81
C LYS A 88 -5.24 0.76 -11.91
N PHE A 89 -5.05 1.30 -10.71
CA PHE A 89 -6.16 1.52 -9.77
C PHE A 89 -6.81 2.88 -9.97
N LYS A 90 -8.09 2.99 -9.66
CA LYS A 90 -8.82 4.27 -9.61
C LYS A 90 -8.63 4.98 -8.28
N ALA A 91 -8.55 4.22 -7.19
CA ALA A 91 -8.39 4.74 -5.83
C ALA A 91 -7.40 3.91 -5.01
N VAL A 92 -6.56 4.58 -4.23
CA VAL A 92 -5.52 3.97 -3.41
C VAL A 92 -5.55 4.57 -2.01
N ALA A 93 -5.59 3.73 -0.97
CA ALA A 93 -5.28 4.17 0.39
C ALA A 93 -3.88 3.68 0.77
N VAL A 94 -3.03 4.59 1.23
CA VAL A 94 -1.78 4.23 1.87
C VAL A 94 -1.98 4.28 3.37
N MET A 95 -1.76 3.15 4.03
CA MET A 95 -1.96 3.03 5.47
C MET A 95 -0.61 3.11 6.19
N ASP A 96 -0.49 4.07 7.11
CA ASP A 96 0.71 4.31 7.90
C ASP A 96 0.47 4.07 9.39
N LYS A 97 1.29 3.20 9.99
CA LYS A 97 1.37 3.04 11.45
C LYS A 97 2.37 4.04 12.07
N ALA A 98 2.40 5.25 11.53
CA ALA A 98 3.28 6.33 11.93
C ALA A 98 2.78 7.65 11.34
N ASP A 99 2.83 8.71 12.11
CA ASP A 99 2.65 10.07 11.61
C ASP A 99 4.04 10.71 11.38
N SER A 100 4.18 11.50 10.32
CA SER A 100 5.39 12.28 10.03
C SER A 100 5.32 13.71 10.55
N PHE A 101 4.17 14.17 11.06
CA PHE A 101 3.88 15.52 11.54
C PHE A 101 4.28 16.62 10.55
N ASN A 102 4.30 16.30 9.26
CA ASN A 102 4.67 17.18 8.16
C ASN A 102 3.43 17.80 7.47
N ALA A 103 2.24 17.54 8.00
CA ALA A 103 0.93 17.91 7.44
C ALA A 103 0.63 17.37 6.03
N ALA A 104 1.47 16.50 5.47
CA ALA A 104 1.33 15.91 4.14
C ALA A 104 0.94 14.43 4.18
N GLY A 105 1.14 13.74 5.31
CA GLY A 105 0.80 12.34 5.50
C GLY A 105 1.92 11.53 6.14
N GLY A 106 1.68 10.24 6.32
CA GLY A 106 2.66 9.31 6.87
C GLY A 106 3.86 9.04 5.95
N PRO A 107 4.92 8.39 6.48
CA PRO A 107 6.16 8.18 5.75
C PRO A 107 5.99 7.29 4.51
N LEU A 108 5.16 6.24 4.57
CA LEU A 108 4.89 5.40 3.40
C LEU A 108 4.09 6.17 2.35
N PHE A 109 3.07 6.93 2.77
CA PHE A 109 2.30 7.77 1.87
C PHE A 109 3.16 8.76 1.09
N THR A 110 4.11 9.41 1.77
CA THR A 110 5.01 10.37 1.11
C THR A 110 5.96 9.70 0.12
N ASP A 111 6.49 8.50 0.42
CA ASP A 111 7.29 7.74 -0.55
C ASP A 111 6.47 7.26 -1.75
N VAL A 112 5.25 6.76 -1.52
CA VAL A 112 4.34 6.28 -2.57
C VAL A 112 3.95 7.43 -3.50
N THR A 113 3.49 8.54 -2.95
CA THR A 113 3.06 9.71 -3.76
C THR A 113 4.22 10.36 -4.48
N SER A 114 5.40 10.47 -3.85
CA SER A 114 6.62 10.93 -4.51
C SER A 114 7.01 10.02 -5.68
N ALA A 115 6.93 8.70 -5.49
CA ALA A 115 7.22 7.74 -6.55
C ALA A 115 6.25 7.85 -7.73
N MET A 116 4.95 7.95 -7.45
CA MET A 116 3.92 8.15 -8.47
C MET A 116 4.15 9.44 -9.25
N PHE A 117 4.38 10.56 -8.54
CA PHE A 117 4.66 11.85 -9.17
C PHE A 117 5.91 11.80 -10.06
N ALA A 118 7.01 11.25 -9.55
CA ALA A 118 8.27 11.13 -10.29
C ALA A 118 8.17 10.22 -11.53
N LYS A 119 7.15 9.36 -11.61
CA LYS A 119 6.90 8.45 -12.74
C LYS A 119 5.71 8.85 -13.59
N GLY A 120 5.12 10.02 -13.35
CA GLY A 120 4.01 10.53 -14.15
C GLY A 120 2.70 9.77 -13.98
N VAL A 121 2.48 9.16 -12.82
CA VAL A 121 1.24 8.44 -12.49
C VAL A 121 0.33 9.37 -11.68
N PHE A 122 -0.79 9.81 -12.28
CA PHE A 122 -1.65 10.86 -11.72
C PHE A 122 -3.14 10.48 -11.67
N GLU A 123 -3.51 9.41 -12.34
CA GLU A 123 -4.88 8.93 -12.49
C GLU A 123 -5.46 8.40 -11.17
N PRO A 124 -4.75 7.58 -10.37
CA PRO A 124 -5.30 7.07 -9.13
C PRO A 124 -5.49 8.20 -8.11
N LYS A 125 -6.65 8.25 -7.46
CA LYS A 125 -6.86 9.10 -6.28
C LYS A 125 -6.21 8.45 -5.07
N VAL A 126 -5.24 9.13 -4.45
CA VAL A 126 -4.48 8.58 -3.33
C VAL A 126 -4.84 9.31 -2.04
N VAL A 127 -5.19 8.55 -1.00
CA VAL A 127 -5.47 9.04 0.35
C VAL A 127 -4.60 8.33 1.38
N ASN A 128 -4.41 8.95 2.53
CA ASN A 128 -3.65 8.42 3.65
C ASN A 128 -4.55 8.13 4.84
N TYR A 129 -4.28 7.02 5.52
CA TYR A 129 -4.87 6.69 6.81
C TYR A 129 -3.77 6.39 7.83
N ILE A 130 -3.67 7.23 8.85
CA ILE A 130 -2.84 7.01 10.03
C ILE A 130 -3.58 6.11 11.00
N TYR A 131 -2.94 5.05 11.46
CA TYR A 131 -3.58 4.05 12.30
C TYR A 131 -2.63 3.46 13.34
N GLY A 132 -3.20 2.74 14.31
CA GLY A 132 -2.43 1.91 15.25
C GLY A 132 -1.37 2.65 16.08
N LEU A 133 -1.51 3.97 16.22
CA LEU A 133 -0.62 4.78 17.04
C LEU A 133 -0.69 4.34 18.50
N GLY A 134 0.45 4.34 19.19
CA GLY A 134 0.54 3.88 20.58
C GLY A 134 0.27 2.38 20.75
N GLY A 135 0.46 1.57 19.71
CA GLY A 135 0.25 0.12 19.75
C GLY A 135 -1.22 -0.29 19.74
N ARG A 136 -2.12 0.62 19.36
CA ARG A 136 -3.54 0.32 19.20
C ARG A 136 -3.77 -0.71 18.11
N ASP A 137 -4.75 -1.56 18.35
CA ASP A 137 -5.15 -2.57 17.39
C ASP A 137 -5.90 -1.94 16.20
N VAL A 138 -5.85 -2.60 15.05
CA VAL A 138 -6.65 -2.27 13.87
C VAL A 138 -7.41 -3.49 13.43
N LYS A 139 -8.73 -3.34 13.41
CA LYS A 139 -9.68 -4.42 13.19
C LYS A 139 -9.97 -4.60 11.72
N ALA A 140 -10.59 -5.73 11.38
CA ALA A 140 -11.09 -5.98 10.03
C ALA A 140 -12.07 -4.89 9.58
N ASP A 141 -13.00 -4.51 10.46
CA ASP A 141 -14.02 -3.48 10.19
C ASP A 141 -13.42 -2.10 9.86
N ASP A 142 -12.27 -1.75 10.47
CA ASP A 142 -11.54 -0.51 10.17
C ASP A 142 -11.00 -0.54 8.73
N ILE A 143 -10.47 -1.69 8.30
CA ILE A 143 -9.94 -1.86 6.94
C ILE A 143 -11.09 -1.96 5.92
N GLU A 144 -12.18 -2.62 6.27
CA GLU A 144 -13.40 -2.68 5.45
C GLU A 144 -13.98 -1.28 5.22
N PHE A 145 -14.03 -0.45 6.27
CA PHE A 145 -14.41 0.95 6.18
C PHE A 145 -13.53 1.71 5.16
N ILE A 146 -12.20 1.52 5.21
CA ILE A 146 -11.28 2.14 4.25
C ILE A 146 -11.58 1.68 2.83
N TYR A 147 -11.81 0.38 2.60
CA TYR A 147 -12.14 -0.11 1.26
C TYR A 147 -13.45 0.45 0.73
N ASN A 148 -14.49 0.55 1.57
CA ASN A 148 -15.75 1.17 1.18
C ASN A 148 -15.54 2.63 0.77
N LYS A 149 -14.72 3.39 1.52
CA LYS A 149 -14.31 4.75 1.12
C LYS A 149 -13.56 4.79 -0.21
N LEU A 150 -12.65 3.84 -0.45
CA LEU A 150 -11.96 3.77 -1.73
C LEU A 150 -12.88 3.43 -2.90
N ILE A 151 -13.90 2.60 -2.69
CA ILE A 151 -14.90 2.30 -3.72
C ILE A 151 -15.71 3.57 -4.05
N ASP A 152 -16.16 4.31 -3.03
CA ASP A 152 -16.86 5.59 -3.23
C ASP A 152 -15.98 6.59 -4.00
N ILE A 153 -14.68 6.67 -3.69
CA ILE A 153 -13.71 7.51 -4.41
C ILE A 153 -13.53 7.02 -5.85
N ALA A 154 -13.43 5.70 -6.07
CA ALA A 154 -13.24 5.11 -7.39
C ALA A 154 -14.46 5.36 -8.31
N ASP A 155 -15.67 5.36 -7.75
CA ASP A 155 -16.91 5.58 -8.49
C ASP A 155 -17.20 7.06 -8.73
N SER A 156 -16.92 7.93 -7.75
CA SER A 156 -17.26 9.35 -7.82
C SER A 156 -16.11 10.27 -8.27
N GLY A 157 -14.86 9.82 -8.13
CA GLY A 157 -13.65 10.63 -8.32
C GLY A 157 -13.43 11.71 -7.26
N LYS A 158 -14.28 11.79 -6.22
CA LYS A 158 -14.24 12.83 -5.18
C LYS A 158 -13.45 12.35 -3.97
N VAL A 159 -12.60 13.22 -3.43
CA VAL A 159 -11.82 12.99 -2.22
C VAL A 159 -12.17 14.07 -1.20
N ASP A 160 -12.78 13.69 -0.08
CA ASP A 160 -13.17 14.64 0.97
C ASP A 160 -11.97 15.07 1.82
N SER A 161 -11.11 14.11 2.17
CA SER A 161 -9.88 14.36 2.91
C SER A 161 -8.78 13.40 2.44
N VAL A 162 -7.61 13.97 2.15
CA VAL A 162 -6.42 13.20 1.79
C VAL A 162 -5.73 12.64 3.03
N TYR A 163 -5.78 13.36 4.16
CA TYR A 163 -5.04 13.01 5.36
C TYR A 163 -6.00 12.65 6.51
N ASN A 164 -6.10 11.35 6.81
CA ASN A 164 -7.12 10.82 7.71
C ASN A 164 -6.49 10.01 8.85
N TYR A 165 -7.23 9.87 9.94
CA TYR A 165 -6.88 9.00 11.05
C TYR A 165 -7.98 7.97 11.30
N ILE A 166 -7.59 6.77 11.74
CA ILE A 166 -8.52 5.70 12.10
C ILE A 166 -8.08 5.03 13.40
N GLY A 167 -9.05 4.76 14.27
CA GLY A 167 -8.81 4.08 15.56
C GLY A 167 -7.94 4.87 16.56
N VAL A 168 -7.73 6.17 16.33
CA VAL A 168 -7.02 7.07 17.26
C VAL A 168 -8.03 7.82 18.13
N ARG A 169 -7.61 8.29 19.32
CA ARG A 169 -8.39 9.25 20.11
C ARG A 169 -7.91 10.66 19.77
N GLU A 170 -8.86 11.60 19.78
CA GLU A 170 -8.58 13.04 19.85
C GLU A 170 -7.71 13.38 21.07
#